data_AF-A0A1R3L5I3-F1
#
_entry.id   AF-A0A1R3L5I3-F1
#
_cell.length_a   1.000
_cell.length_b   1.000
_cell.length_c   1.000
_cell.angle_alpha   90.00
_cell.angle_beta   90.00
_cell.angle_gamma   90.00
#
_symmetry.space_group_name_H-M   'P 1'
#
loop_
_entity.id
_entity.type
_entity.pdbx_description
1 polymer ?
#
loop_
_entity_poly.entity_id
_entity_poly.type
_entity_poly.pdbx_seq_one_letter_code
_entity_poly.pdbx_strand_id
1 'polypeptide(L)'
;MLSGPIPKSLGGLGWSLLDLSFNRLSGDASFLFGASTPATEIHLQHNLIKFDMSHITFPVRLTQLELNNNYIYGSIPAQINEVTEFGLERFNVSYNLLCGKIPEGVVTQKFPIWNYFHNKCLCGKPLPPCK
;
A
#
# COMPACT_ATOMS: atom_id res chain seq x y z
N MET A 1 18.44 13.23 2.71
CA MET A 1 16.98 13.13 2.51
C MET A 1 16.71 13.18 1.02
N LEU A 2 16.26 12.07 0.45
CA LEU A 2 15.97 11.97 -0.98
C LEU A 2 14.68 12.72 -1.31
N SER A 3 14.58 13.23 -2.54
CA SER A 3 13.40 13.98 -3.00
C SER A 3 13.20 13.82 -4.50
N GLY A 4 12.00 14.17 -4.97
CA GLY A 4 11.62 14.00 -6.37
C GLY A 4 11.00 12.62 -6.64
N PRO A 5 10.69 12.33 -7.91
CA PRO A 5 10.05 11.08 -8.30
C PRO A 5 10.99 9.88 -8.17
N ILE A 6 10.41 8.72 -7.85
CA ILE A 6 11.12 7.44 -7.90
C ILE A 6 11.41 7.12 -9.38
N PRO A 7 12.66 6.83 -9.77
CA PRO A 7 12.98 6.48 -11.15
C PRO A 7 12.26 5.19 -11.59
N LYS A 8 11.59 5.22 -12.75
CA LYS A 8 10.87 4.06 -13.30
C LYS A 8 11.75 2.82 -13.49
N SER A 9 13.05 3.02 -13.73
CA SER A 9 14.02 1.93 -13.85
C SER A 9 14.07 1.02 -12.62
N LEU A 10 13.72 1.55 -11.43
CA LEU A 10 13.69 0.78 -10.19
C LEU A 10 12.68 -0.38 -10.23
N GLY A 11 11.56 -0.22 -10.93
CA GLY A 11 10.54 -1.28 -11.05
C GLY A 11 11.04 -2.53 -11.78
N GLY A 12 12.05 -2.41 -12.63
CA GLY A 12 12.60 -3.51 -13.43
C GLY A 12 13.74 -4.29 -12.78
N LEU A 13 14.22 -3.89 -11.59
CA LEU A 13 15.43 -4.46 -10.98
C LEU A 13 15.19 -5.76 -10.20
N GLY A 14 13.93 -6.15 -9.97
CA GLY A 14 13.60 -7.44 -9.35
C GLY A 14 14.07 -7.59 -7.90
N TRP A 15 13.76 -6.60 -7.06
CA TRP A 15 14.12 -6.58 -5.63
C TRP A 15 13.12 -7.36 -4.77
N SER A 16 13.63 -8.00 -3.71
CA SER A 16 12.80 -8.65 -2.67
C SER A 16 12.37 -7.63 -1.61
N LEU A 17 13.28 -6.74 -1.20
CA LEU A 17 13.03 -5.70 -0.22
C LEU A 17 13.30 -4.34 -0.87
N LEU A 18 12.33 -3.43 -0.78
CA LEU A 18 12.49 -2.03 -1.11
C LEU A 18 12.08 -1.17 0.07
N ASP A 19 13.06 -0.51 0.68
CA ASP A 19 12.86 0.48 1.71
C ASP A 19 13.30 1.86 1.21
N LEU A 20 12.30 2.73 1.02
CA LEU A 20 12.48 4.15 0.67
C LEU A 20 11.79 5.06 1.69
N SER A 21 11.50 4.52 2.88
CA SER A 21 10.76 5.21 3.93
C SER A 21 11.49 6.47 4.44
N PHE A 22 10.75 7.39 5.06
CA PHE A 22 11.28 8.61 5.69
C PHE A 22 12.11 9.50 4.76
N ASN A 23 11.56 9.79 3.58
CA ASN A 23 12.16 10.70 2.61
C ASN A 23 11.15 11.80 2.20
N ARG A 24 11.47 12.54 1.14
CA ARG A 24 10.56 13.49 0.47
C ARG A 24 10.31 13.06 -0.97
N LEU A 25 10.29 11.76 -1.23
CA LEU A 25 9.99 11.21 -2.54
C LEU A 25 8.55 11.56 -2.90
N SER A 26 8.30 11.87 -4.15
CA SER A 26 7.01 12.36 -4.63
C SER A 26 6.61 11.68 -5.93
N GLY A 27 5.48 12.08 -6.49
CA GLY A 27 5.01 11.54 -7.76
C GLY A 27 4.45 10.11 -7.66
N ASP A 28 4.31 9.48 -8.82
CA ASP A 28 3.69 8.17 -8.98
C ASP A 28 4.68 7.06 -8.64
N ALA A 29 4.22 6.07 -7.85
CA ALA A 29 4.98 4.89 -7.46
C ALA A 29 4.25 3.59 -7.81
N SER A 30 3.17 3.65 -8.59
CA SER A 30 2.34 2.49 -8.96
C SER A 30 3.14 1.42 -9.72
N PHE A 31 4.17 1.82 -10.47
CA PHE A 31 5.06 0.93 -11.22
C PHE A 31 5.95 0.03 -10.34
N LEU A 32 6.01 0.25 -9.03
CA LEU A 32 6.71 -0.64 -8.09
C LEU A 32 5.88 -1.87 -7.72
N PHE A 33 4.59 -1.87 -8.05
CA PHE A 33 3.65 -2.94 -7.75
C PHE A 33 3.37 -3.80 -8.99
N GLY A 34 3.00 -5.05 -8.75
CA GLY A 34 2.61 -6.02 -9.78
C GLY A 34 2.64 -7.43 -9.22
N ALA A 35 1.72 -8.29 -9.66
CA ALA A 35 1.65 -9.68 -9.19
C ALA A 35 2.96 -10.46 -9.43
N SER A 36 3.67 -10.15 -10.52
CA SER A 36 4.95 -10.78 -10.90
C SER A 36 6.18 -10.14 -10.25
N THR A 37 6.02 -9.04 -9.52
CA THR A 37 7.14 -8.40 -8.82
C THR A 37 7.62 -9.36 -7.71
N PRO A 38 8.94 -9.63 -7.60
CA PRO A 38 9.45 -10.59 -6.61
C PRO A 38 9.45 -10.07 -5.16
N ALA A 39 8.89 -8.88 -4.95
CA ALA A 39 8.92 -8.18 -3.68
C ALA A 39 8.19 -8.93 -2.56
N THR A 40 8.88 -9.08 -1.45
CA THR A 40 8.35 -9.54 -0.16
C THR A 40 8.09 -8.36 0.76
N GLU A 41 8.85 -7.26 0.63
CA GLU A 41 8.75 -6.11 1.52
C GLU A 41 8.77 -4.79 0.74
N ILE A 42 7.75 -3.95 0.96
CA ILE A 42 7.64 -2.61 0.38
C ILE A 42 7.39 -1.60 1.50
N HIS A 43 8.37 -0.73 1.75
CA HIS A 43 8.33 0.31 2.78
C HIS A 43 8.45 1.67 2.10
N LEU A 44 7.33 2.39 1.98
CA LEU A 44 7.24 3.70 1.33
C LEU A 44 6.72 4.78 2.29
N GLN A 45 6.54 4.45 3.57
CA GLN A 45 5.95 5.32 4.57
C GLN A 45 6.72 6.62 4.78
N HIS A 46 6.02 7.68 5.18
CA HIS A 46 6.59 9.00 5.43
C HIS A 46 7.29 9.58 4.20
N ASN A 47 6.52 9.77 3.13
CA ASN A 47 6.94 10.42 1.88
C ASN A 47 5.83 11.36 1.37
N LEU A 48 5.97 11.86 0.15
CA LEU A 48 5.00 12.70 -0.56
C LEU A 48 4.44 11.97 -1.79
N ILE A 49 4.43 10.63 -1.78
CA ILE A 49 4.04 9.78 -2.91
C ILE A 49 2.54 9.92 -3.17
N LYS A 50 2.17 9.96 -4.45
CA LYS A 50 0.79 10.15 -4.89
C LYS A 50 0.50 9.31 -6.13
N PHE A 51 -0.34 8.29 -5.96
CA PHE A 51 -0.88 7.48 -7.05
C PHE A 51 -2.27 6.93 -6.69
N ASP A 52 -2.99 6.45 -7.69
CA ASP A 52 -4.28 5.76 -7.51
C ASP A 52 -4.02 4.29 -7.19
N MET A 53 -4.37 3.86 -5.98
CA MET A 53 -4.19 2.48 -5.55
C MET A 53 -5.26 1.54 -6.11
N SER A 54 -6.37 2.05 -6.65
CA SER A 54 -7.53 1.23 -7.06
C SER A 54 -7.22 0.21 -8.16
N HIS A 55 -6.18 0.48 -8.96
CA HIS A 55 -5.87 -0.27 -10.18
C HIS A 55 -4.53 -0.99 -10.14
N ILE A 56 -3.87 -1.02 -8.98
CA ILE A 56 -2.63 -1.80 -8.82
C ILE A 56 -2.95 -3.23 -8.41
N THR A 57 -2.01 -4.12 -8.69
CA THR A 57 -1.98 -5.48 -8.14
C THR A 57 -0.76 -5.60 -7.24
N PHE A 58 -0.93 -6.14 -6.04
CA PHE A 58 0.17 -6.33 -5.11
C PHE A 58 1.00 -7.58 -5.47
N PRO A 59 2.32 -7.57 -5.18
CA PRO A 59 3.15 -8.77 -5.27
C PRO A 59 2.54 -9.94 -4.51
N VAL A 60 2.50 -11.13 -5.11
CA VAL A 60 1.87 -12.31 -4.49
C VAL A 60 2.66 -12.84 -3.28
N ARG A 61 3.95 -12.50 -3.18
CA ARG A 61 4.86 -12.94 -2.11
C ARG A 61 5.00 -11.93 -0.97
N LEU A 62 4.16 -10.89 -0.94
CA LEU A 62 4.28 -9.78 -0.02
C LEU A 62 4.03 -10.23 1.43
N THR A 63 4.97 -9.93 2.32
CA THR A 63 4.89 -10.15 3.77
C THR A 63 4.84 -8.83 4.54
N GLN A 64 5.36 -7.73 3.98
CA GLN A 64 5.29 -6.40 4.59
C GLN A 64 4.92 -5.31 3.59
N LEU A 65 3.93 -4.49 3.95
CA LEU A 65 3.48 -3.34 3.17
C LEU A 65 3.23 -2.13 4.08
N GLU A 66 4.12 -1.14 4.03
CA GLU A 66 4.02 0.08 4.82
C GLU A 66 3.90 1.28 3.86
N LEU A 67 2.69 1.85 3.75
CA LEU A 67 2.35 2.95 2.83
C LEU A 67 1.89 4.21 3.56
N ASN A 68 1.88 4.20 4.89
CA ASN A 68 1.29 5.26 5.68
C ASN A 68 2.03 6.60 5.56
N ASN A 69 1.33 7.70 5.83
CA ASN A 69 1.87 9.07 5.69
C ASN A 69 2.34 9.38 4.27
N ASN A 70 1.40 9.34 3.32
CA ASN A 70 1.58 9.72 1.92
C ASN A 70 0.31 10.42 1.40
N TYR A 71 0.21 10.65 0.09
CA TYR A 71 -0.95 11.21 -0.59
C TYR A 71 -1.61 10.19 -1.54
N ILE A 72 -1.52 8.89 -1.23
CA ILE A 72 -2.09 7.81 -2.04
C ILE A 72 -3.62 7.90 -1.98
N TYR A 73 -4.28 7.81 -3.14
CA TYR A 73 -5.72 7.97 -3.26
C TYR A 73 -6.36 6.76 -3.97
N GLY A 74 -7.68 6.80 -4.14
CA GLY A 74 -8.44 5.66 -4.67
C GLY A 74 -8.89 4.70 -3.58
N SER A 75 -9.18 3.46 -3.93
CA SER A 75 -9.62 2.40 -3.01
C SER A 75 -8.54 1.36 -2.76
N ILE A 76 -8.73 0.53 -1.73
CA ILE A 76 -7.90 -0.66 -1.50
C ILE A 76 -8.36 -1.77 -2.46
N PRO A 77 -7.52 -2.27 -3.38
CA PRO A 77 -7.87 -3.40 -4.25
C PRO A 77 -8.18 -4.65 -3.45
N ALA A 78 -9.25 -5.37 -3.82
CA ALA A 78 -9.63 -6.61 -3.15
C ALA A 78 -8.53 -7.69 -3.20
N GLN A 79 -7.70 -7.65 -4.24
CA GLN A 79 -6.58 -8.58 -4.45
C GLN A 79 -5.56 -8.56 -3.29
N ILE A 80 -5.50 -7.52 -2.44
CA ILE A 80 -4.66 -7.57 -1.22
C ILE A 80 -5.01 -8.76 -0.32
N ASN A 81 -6.24 -9.29 -0.40
CA ASN A 81 -6.66 -10.46 0.36
C ASN A 81 -6.21 -11.80 -0.26
N GLU A 82 -5.57 -11.77 -1.42
CA GLU A 82 -5.05 -12.95 -2.14
C GLU A 82 -3.55 -13.15 -1.93
N VAL A 83 -2.86 -12.21 -1.27
CA VAL A 83 -1.41 -12.31 -0.93
C VAL A 83 -1.15 -13.26 0.26
N THR A 84 -1.92 -14.35 0.34
CA THR A 84 -2.05 -15.19 1.55
C THR A 84 -1.07 -16.35 1.62
N GLU A 85 -0.36 -16.69 0.54
CA GLU A 85 0.55 -17.86 0.52
C GLU A 85 1.62 -17.76 1.63
N PHE A 86 2.12 -16.55 1.89
CA PHE A 86 3.18 -16.31 2.87
C PHE A 86 2.67 -15.62 4.15
N GLY A 87 1.44 -15.11 4.13
CA GLY A 87 0.80 -14.41 5.25
C GLY A 87 1.36 -13.01 5.48
N LEU A 88 0.59 -11.98 5.13
CA LEU A 88 1.02 -10.59 5.35
C LEU A 88 1.18 -10.29 6.85
N GLU A 89 2.39 -9.94 7.28
CA GLU A 89 2.78 -9.69 8.67
C GLU A 89 2.66 -8.22 9.06
N ARG A 90 2.93 -7.31 8.11
CA ARG A 90 2.77 -5.86 8.28
C ARG A 90 1.97 -5.27 7.14
N PHE A 91 1.03 -4.41 7.48
CA PHE A 91 0.16 -3.73 6.52
C PHE A 91 -0.30 -2.40 7.11
N ASN A 92 0.07 -1.27 6.54
CA ASN A 92 -0.39 0.02 7.01
C ASN A 92 -0.67 0.97 5.85
N VAL A 93 -1.90 1.44 5.76
CA VAL A 93 -2.36 2.39 4.74
C VAL A 93 -2.94 3.65 5.36
N SER A 94 -2.73 3.87 6.66
CA SER A 94 -3.21 5.05 7.39
C SER A 94 -2.58 6.35 6.88
N TYR A 95 -3.18 7.49 7.19
CA TYR A 95 -2.66 8.82 6.82
C TYR A 95 -2.39 8.92 5.30
N ASN A 96 -3.46 8.73 4.53
CA ASN A 96 -3.47 8.83 3.06
C ASN A 96 -4.80 9.49 2.61
N LEU A 97 -5.09 9.45 1.32
CA LEU A 97 -6.30 10.00 0.71
C LEU A 97 -7.23 8.89 0.18
N LEU A 98 -7.14 7.67 0.74
CA LEU A 98 -7.95 6.53 0.29
C LEU A 98 -9.43 6.72 0.63
N CYS A 99 -10.29 6.11 -0.18
CA CYS A 99 -11.73 6.19 -0.06
C CYS A 99 -12.42 4.92 -0.55
N GLY A 100 -13.61 4.64 -0.02
CA GLY A 100 -14.44 3.51 -0.41
C GLY A 100 -14.48 2.42 0.64
N LYS A 101 -15.28 1.38 0.37
CA LYS A 101 -15.41 0.24 1.27
C LYS A 101 -14.11 -0.56 1.29
N ILE A 102 -13.61 -0.87 2.48
CA ILE A 102 -12.49 -1.80 2.67
C ILE A 102 -12.96 -3.19 2.19
N PRO A 103 -12.24 -3.84 1.25
CA PRO A 103 -12.63 -5.16 0.78
C PRO A 103 -12.45 -6.17 1.91
N GLU A 104 -13.51 -6.87 2.27
CA GLU A 104 -13.49 -7.83 3.36
C GLU A 104 -12.71 -9.09 2.97
N GLY A 105 -11.67 -9.43 3.73
CA GLY A 105 -10.93 -10.68 3.54
C GLY A 105 -9.88 -10.90 4.63
N VAL A 106 -9.11 -11.98 4.48
CA VAL A 106 -8.18 -12.45 5.51
C VAL A 106 -7.18 -11.38 5.91
N VAL A 107 -6.61 -10.66 4.93
CA VAL A 107 -5.62 -9.63 5.20
C VAL A 107 -6.28 -8.40 5.82
N THR A 108 -7.30 -7.84 5.20
CA THR A 108 -7.89 -6.59 5.67
C THR A 108 -8.59 -6.73 7.03
N GLN A 109 -9.04 -7.92 7.40
CA GLN A 109 -9.62 -8.20 8.72
C GLN A 109 -8.57 -8.62 9.77
N LYS A 110 -7.38 -9.07 9.35
CA LYS A 110 -6.28 -9.40 10.28
C LYS A 110 -5.74 -8.16 10.98
N PHE A 111 -5.65 -7.04 10.26
CA PHE A 111 -5.02 -5.83 10.77
C PHE A 111 -6.01 -4.95 11.53
N PRO A 112 -5.56 -4.33 12.64
CA PRO A 112 -6.42 -3.52 13.49
C PRO A 112 -6.80 -2.18 12.85
N ILE A 113 -7.80 -1.53 13.45
CA ILE A 113 -8.46 -0.35 12.89
C ILE A 113 -7.50 0.83 12.60
N TRP A 114 -6.43 1.00 13.38
CA TRP A 114 -5.48 2.11 13.22
C TRP A 114 -4.67 2.04 11.93
N ASN A 115 -4.50 0.85 11.32
CA ASN A 115 -3.83 0.68 10.04
C ASN A 115 -4.60 1.32 8.87
N TYR A 116 -5.83 1.80 9.11
CA TYR A 116 -6.71 2.42 8.12
C TYR A 116 -7.08 3.87 8.45
N PHE A 117 -6.66 4.40 9.61
CA PHE A 117 -7.04 5.73 10.08
C PHE A 117 -6.56 6.86 9.17
N HIS A 118 -7.21 8.02 9.29
CA HIS A 118 -6.84 9.24 8.58
C HIS A 118 -6.74 9.06 7.07
N ASN A 119 -7.72 8.37 6.51
CA ASN A 119 -7.98 8.32 5.08
C ASN A 119 -9.19 9.19 4.72
N LYS A 120 -9.31 9.58 3.45
CA LYS A 120 -10.34 10.50 2.97
C LYS A 120 -11.76 10.02 3.27
N CYS A 121 -12.08 8.76 2.97
CA CYS A 121 -13.40 8.17 3.20
C CYS A 121 -13.39 6.63 3.17
N LEU A 122 -12.38 5.99 3.78
CA LEU A 122 -12.45 4.55 4.00
C LEU A 122 -13.57 4.20 4.99
N CYS A 123 -14.29 3.12 4.71
CA CYS A 123 -15.40 2.62 5.52
C CYS A 123 -15.54 1.10 5.41
N GLY A 124 -16.36 0.48 6.25
CA GLY A 124 -16.48 -0.98 6.35
C GLY A 124 -15.38 -1.60 7.22
N LYS A 125 -15.59 -2.83 7.69
CA LYS A 125 -14.71 -3.48 8.68
C LYS A 125 -13.23 -3.42 8.24
N PRO A 126 -12.29 -3.06 9.13
CA PRO A 126 -12.45 -2.84 10.58
C PRO A 126 -12.95 -1.43 10.97
N LEU A 127 -13.21 -0.54 10.03
CA LEU A 127 -13.80 0.78 10.29
C LEU A 127 -15.34 0.69 10.47
N PRO A 128 -15.98 1.76 10.94
CA PRO A 128 -17.43 1.88 10.93
C PRO A 128 -18.03 1.63 9.53
N PRO A 129 -19.29 1.16 9.44
CA PRO A 129 -19.94 0.89 8.16
C PRO A 129 -20.01 2.13 7.27
N CYS A 130 -20.06 1.91 5.96
CA CYS A 130 -20.28 2.98 4.99
C CYS A 130 -21.68 3.60 5.19
N LYS A 131 -21.76 4.91 5.01
CA LYS A 131 -23.02 5.66 5.07
C LYS A 131 -23.75 5.61 3.72
#